data_AF-A0A352NFB1-F1
#
_entry.id   AF-A0A352NFB1-F1
#
_cell.length_a   1.000
_cell.length_b   1.000
_cell.length_c   1.000
_cell.angle_alpha   90.00
_cell.angle_beta   90.00
_cell.angle_gamma   90.00
#
_symmetry.space_group_name_H-M   'P 1'
#
loop_
_entity.id
_entity.type
_entity.pdbx_description
1 polymer ?
#
loop_
_entity_poly.entity_id
_entity_poly.type
_entity_poly.pdbx_seq_one_letter_code
_entity_poly.pdbx_strand_id
1 'polypeptide(L)'
;MITGSVKERVLADRGFLPKIVLSVLFFLFLTFLAGRFYLVVNKDIYPSVHMAMEFVGIIVAVCSSLMSWYDYKYKHELRMLILCLTFCGVALMEFAHAVSYLGMPDFITPNSVNKASTYWIIFNLIFSSGLVAAVFCGSRVKKVGQVTLLLTSFSLATLALIVAVALFLPVLPPMYNPVA
;
A
#
# COMPACT_ATOMS: atom_id res chain seq x y z
N MET A 1 -1.97 -14.45 29.22
CA MET A 1 -1.05 -14.91 28.17
C MET A 1 -1.82 -15.92 27.33
N ILE A 2 -2.43 -15.51 26.20
CA ILE A 2 -3.27 -16.43 25.38
C ILE A 2 -2.40 -16.98 24.26
N THR A 3 -1.81 -18.14 24.52
CA THR A 3 -0.94 -18.92 23.63
C THR A 3 -1.76 -19.80 22.69
N GLY A 4 -2.73 -19.22 21.98
CA GLY A 4 -3.47 -19.90 20.92
C GLY A 4 -2.81 -19.73 19.56
N SER A 5 -2.86 -20.75 18.72
CA SER A 5 -2.57 -20.65 17.28
C SER A 5 -3.45 -19.57 16.63
N VAL A 6 -3.02 -18.94 15.53
CA VAL A 6 -3.85 -17.94 14.79
C VAL A 6 -5.22 -18.54 14.44
N LYS A 7 -5.25 -19.81 14.05
CA LYS A 7 -6.47 -20.56 13.74
C LYS A 7 -7.41 -20.63 14.95
N GLU A 8 -6.87 -20.88 16.15
CA GLU A 8 -7.66 -20.95 17.38
C GLU A 8 -8.20 -19.58 17.79
N ARG A 9 -7.43 -18.50 17.63
CA ARG A 9 -7.93 -17.14 17.90
C ARG A 9 -9.04 -16.70 16.95
N VAL A 10 -8.89 -17.01 15.66
CA VAL A 10 -9.91 -16.69 14.64
C VAL A 10 -11.18 -17.51 14.86
N LEU A 11 -11.05 -18.81 15.16
CA LEU A 11 -12.19 -19.68 15.44
C LEU A 11 -12.85 -19.41 16.81
N ALA A 12 -12.10 -18.87 17.78
CA ALA A 12 -12.62 -18.51 19.10
C ALA A 12 -13.28 -17.11 19.14
N ASP A 13 -12.99 -16.23 18.18
CA ASP A 13 -13.64 -14.91 18.09
C ASP A 13 -15.07 -15.06 17.54
N ARG A 14 -16.04 -15.11 18.46
CA ARG A 14 -17.48 -15.14 18.12
C ARG A 14 -17.93 -13.93 17.28
N GLY A 15 -17.14 -12.85 17.25
CA GLY A 15 -17.37 -11.67 16.42
C GLY A 15 -16.70 -11.71 15.05
N PHE A 16 -15.96 -12.77 14.70
CA PHE A 16 -15.21 -12.82 13.44
C PHE A 16 -16.13 -12.87 12.20
N LEU A 17 -17.11 -13.78 12.21
CA LEU A 17 -18.11 -13.88 11.13
C LEU A 17 -18.89 -12.59 10.90
N PRO A 18 -19.49 -11.94 11.91
CA PRO A 18 -20.21 -10.69 11.68
C PRO A 18 -19.28 -9.56 11.20
N LYS A 19 -18.00 -9.51 11.62
CA LYS A 19 -17.02 -8.56 11.06
C LYS A 19 -16.79 -8.80 9.57
N ILE A 20 -16.59 -10.05 9.14
CA ILE A 20 -16.43 -10.38 7.72
C ILE A 20 -17.68 -10.00 6.93
N VAL A 21 -18.87 -10.38 7.41
CA VAL A 21 -20.13 -10.06 6.74
C VAL A 21 -20.28 -8.54 6.60
N LEU A 22 -20.02 -7.79 7.66
CA LEU A 22 -20.06 -6.33 7.63
C LEU A 22 -19.03 -5.74 6.65
N SER A 23 -17.80 -6.25 6.62
CA SER A 23 -16.77 -5.81 5.66
C SER A 23 -17.18 -6.10 4.21
N VAL A 24 -17.79 -7.26 3.93
CA VAL A 24 -18.30 -7.61 2.60
C VAL A 24 -19.46 -6.69 2.22
N LEU A 25 -20.42 -6.47 3.11
CA LEU A 25 -21.54 -5.55 2.86
C LEU A 25 -21.06 -4.12 2.63
N PHE A 26 -20.07 -3.66 3.41
CA PHE A 26 -19.46 -2.35 3.23
C PHE A 26 -18.74 -2.25 1.87
N PHE A 27 -17.98 -3.27 1.48
CA PHE A 27 -17.35 -3.32 0.16
C PHE A 27 -18.38 -3.27 -0.97
N LEU A 28 -19.45 -4.08 -0.89
CA LEU A 28 -20.54 -4.07 -1.87
C LEU A 28 -21.25 -2.71 -1.93
N PHE A 29 -21.44 -2.05 -0.78
CA PHE A 29 -22.00 -0.71 -0.71
C PHE A 29 -21.10 0.33 -1.40
N LEU A 30 -19.78 0.26 -1.17
CA LEU A 30 -18.82 1.13 -1.87
C LEU A 30 -18.85 0.88 -3.39
N THR A 31 -18.90 -0.38 -3.84
CA THR A 31 -19.02 -0.71 -5.27
C THR A 31 -20.35 -0.24 -5.86
N PHE A 32 -21.44 -0.32 -5.11
CA PHE A 32 -22.74 0.22 -5.53
C PHE A 32 -22.71 1.74 -5.73
N LEU A 33 -21.96 2.46 -4.88
CA LEU A 33 -21.79 3.91 -4.98
C LEU A 33 -20.80 4.30 -6.09
N ALA A 34 -19.80 3.45 -6.34
CA ALA A 34 -18.77 3.66 -7.36
C ALA A 34 -19.42 3.85 -8.75
N GLY A 35 -18.98 4.90 -9.45
CA GLY A 35 -19.48 5.23 -10.79
C GLY A 35 -20.84 5.94 -10.83
N ARG A 36 -21.58 6.04 -9.71
CA ARG A 36 -22.86 6.78 -9.67
C ARG A 36 -22.70 8.28 -9.40
N PHE A 37 -21.70 8.62 -8.59
CA PHE A 37 -21.37 9.99 -8.25
C PHE A 37 -19.96 10.27 -8.74
N TYR A 38 -19.83 10.91 -9.91
CA TYR A 38 -18.54 11.32 -10.46
C TYR A 38 -18.58 12.78 -10.87
N LEU A 39 -17.43 13.44 -10.70
CA LEU A 39 -17.17 14.77 -11.20
C LEU A 39 -16.18 14.65 -12.35
N VAL A 40 -16.54 15.21 -13.51
CA VAL A 40 -15.63 15.27 -14.65
C VAL A 40 -14.71 16.46 -14.46
N VAL A 41 -13.46 16.19 -14.12
CA VAL A 41 -12.41 17.20 -13.96
C VAL A 41 -11.84 17.54 -15.34
N ASN A 42 -11.66 18.83 -15.62
CA ASN A 42 -11.04 19.28 -16.86
C ASN A 42 -9.60 18.73 -16.97
N LYS A 43 -9.23 18.26 -18.18
CA LYS A 43 -7.93 17.64 -18.47
C LYS A 43 -6.73 18.52 -18.09
N ASP A 44 -6.84 19.85 -18.23
CA ASP A 44 -5.75 20.78 -17.98
C ASP A 44 -5.40 20.89 -16.49
N ILE A 45 -6.40 20.78 -15.61
CA ILE A 45 -6.23 20.83 -14.14
C ILE A 45 -6.12 19.42 -13.52
N TYR A 46 -6.45 18.38 -14.28
CA TYR A 46 -6.48 17.00 -13.78
C TYR A 46 -5.15 16.57 -13.14
N PRO A 47 -3.95 16.80 -13.74
CA PRO A 47 -2.70 16.40 -13.12
C PRO A 47 -2.48 17.03 -11.73
N SER A 48 -2.89 18.28 -11.55
CA SER A 48 -2.79 18.98 -10.26
C SER A 48 -3.74 18.40 -9.21
N VAL A 49 -4.99 18.15 -9.61
CA VAL A 49 -5.98 17.54 -8.71
C VAL A 49 -5.58 16.10 -8.34
N HIS A 50 -5.13 15.30 -9.32
CA HIS A 50 -4.58 13.96 -9.09
C HIS A 50 -3.42 14.00 -8.11
N MET A 51 -2.42 14.85 -8.33
CA MET A 51 -1.28 14.98 -7.42
C MET A 51 -1.73 15.37 -5.99
N ALA A 52 -2.68 16.29 -5.85
CA ALA A 52 -3.18 16.67 -4.53
C ALA A 52 -3.85 15.48 -3.80
N MET A 53 -4.62 14.65 -4.51
CA MET A 53 -5.27 13.47 -3.93
C MET A 53 -4.25 12.40 -3.53
N GLU A 54 -3.31 12.06 -4.41
CA GLU A 54 -2.25 11.08 -4.11
C GLU A 54 -1.34 11.56 -2.98
N PHE A 55 -1.07 12.88 -2.88
CA PHE A 55 -0.23 13.42 -1.83
C PHE A 55 -0.84 13.24 -0.44
N VAL A 56 -2.16 13.32 -0.31
CA VAL A 56 -2.87 13.00 0.94
C VAL A 56 -2.66 11.53 1.31
N GLY A 57 -2.76 10.61 0.34
CA GLY A 57 -2.52 9.18 0.55
C GLY A 57 -1.08 8.90 1.01
N ILE A 58 -0.10 9.51 0.36
CA ILE A 58 1.32 9.41 0.72
C ILE A 58 1.55 9.90 2.16
N ILE A 59 0.97 11.04 2.56
CA ILE A 59 1.08 11.54 3.94
C ILE A 59 0.49 10.53 4.93
N VAL A 60 -0.70 10.00 4.65
CA VAL A 60 -1.36 9.01 5.51
C VAL A 60 -0.50 7.75 5.64
N ALA A 61 0.10 7.27 4.55
CA ALA A 61 1.01 6.14 4.56
C ALA A 61 2.27 6.41 5.39
N VAL A 62 2.92 7.56 5.21
CA VAL A 62 4.10 7.95 6.00
C VAL A 62 3.76 8.04 7.49
N CYS A 63 2.66 8.71 7.85
CA CYS A 63 2.19 8.80 9.23
C CYS A 63 1.90 7.41 9.83
N SER A 64 1.25 6.53 9.06
CA SER A 64 0.95 5.15 9.48
C SER A 64 2.23 4.32 9.69
N SER A 65 3.22 4.49 8.83
CA SER A 65 4.55 3.88 8.98
C SER A 65 5.25 4.36 10.25
N LEU A 66 5.29 5.68 10.48
CA LEU A 66 5.92 6.27 11.66
C LEU A 66 5.23 5.85 12.95
N MET A 67 3.90 5.86 12.99
CA MET A 67 3.14 5.41 14.16
C MET A 67 3.44 3.94 14.47
N SER A 68 3.44 3.09 13.45
CA SER A 68 3.78 1.67 13.58
C SER A 68 5.22 1.45 14.06
N TRP A 69 6.16 2.29 13.61
CA TRP A 69 7.55 2.28 14.07
C TRP A 69 7.66 2.60 15.57
N TYR A 70 7.02 3.67 16.02
CA TYR A 70 7.03 4.04 17.44
C TYR A 70 6.45 2.91 18.28
N ASP A 71 5.29 2.37 17.91
CA ASP A 71 4.65 1.27 18.61
C ASP A 71 5.54 0.02 18.68
N TYR A 72 6.25 -0.32 17.60
CA TYR A 72 7.24 -1.40 17.63
C TYR A 72 8.42 -1.10 18.56
N LYS A 73 8.92 0.15 18.59
CA LYS A 73 10.04 0.53 19.47
C LYS A 73 9.68 0.36 20.94
N TYR A 74 8.44 0.64 21.33
CA TYR A 74 7.97 0.50 22.71
C TYR A 74 7.54 -0.92 23.07
N LYS A 75 6.77 -1.60 22.21
CA LYS A 75 6.12 -2.89 22.53
C LYS A 75 6.83 -4.11 21.92
N HIS A 76 7.73 -3.90 20.96
CA HIS A 76 8.43 -4.95 20.20
C HIS A 76 7.50 -5.99 19.54
N GLU A 77 6.27 -5.59 19.20
CA GLU A 77 5.31 -6.44 18.50
C GLU A 77 5.62 -6.53 17.01
N LEU A 78 5.84 -7.75 16.49
CA LEU A 78 6.19 -7.96 15.08
C LEU A 78 5.17 -7.40 14.08
N ARG A 79 3.86 -7.44 14.41
CA ARG A 79 2.84 -6.83 13.54
C ARG A 79 3.11 -5.36 13.27
N MET A 80 3.60 -4.62 14.27
CA MET A 80 3.85 -3.18 14.13
C MET A 80 5.09 -2.93 13.27
N LEU A 81 6.11 -3.79 13.36
CA LEU A 81 7.25 -3.73 12.44
C LEU A 81 6.84 -4.03 10.99
N ILE A 82 5.98 -5.03 10.78
CA ILE A 82 5.46 -5.37 9.45
C ILE A 82 4.63 -4.22 8.87
N LEU A 83 3.74 -3.63 9.67
CA LEU A 83 2.95 -2.46 9.25
C LEU A 83 3.86 -1.27 8.93
N CYS A 84 4.89 -1.02 9.74
CA CYS A 84 5.90 0.00 9.46
C CYS A 84 6.56 -0.22 8.09
N LEU A 85 7.09 -1.42 7.82
CA LEU A 85 7.73 -1.73 6.54
C LEU A 85 6.74 -1.59 5.38
N THR A 86 5.53 -2.13 5.55
CA THR A 86 4.47 -2.10 4.54
C THR A 86 4.14 -0.67 4.14
N PHE A 87 3.79 0.18 5.11
CA PHE A 87 3.41 1.56 4.85
C PHE A 87 4.57 2.42 4.33
N CYS A 88 5.82 2.12 4.72
CA CYS A 88 6.99 2.75 4.14
C CYS A 88 7.15 2.42 2.65
N GLY A 89 7.02 1.14 2.28
CA GLY A 89 7.11 0.71 0.88
C GLY A 89 5.94 1.24 0.03
N VAL A 90 4.75 1.23 0.61
CA VAL A 90 3.54 1.84 0.05
C VAL A 90 3.76 3.31 -0.29
N ALA A 91 4.22 4.13 0.67
CA ALA A 91 4.40 5.56 0.45
C ALA A 91 5.37 5.86 -0.69
N LEU A 92 6.46 5.08 -0.81
CA LEU A 92 7.43 5.22 -1.89
C LEU A 92 6.83 4.84 -3.25
N MET A 93 6.07 3.74 -3.31
CA MET A 93 5.42 3.29 -4.56
C MET A 93 4.28 4.21 -4.99
N GLU A 94 3.49 4.72 -4.04
CA GLU A 94 2.42 5.69 -4.29
C GLU A 94 3.00 7.02 -4.77
N PHE A 95 4.12 7.47 -4.21
CA PHE A 95 4.87 8.60 -4.75
C PHE A 95 5.31 8.34 -6.20
N ALA A 96 5.92 7.19 -6.49
CA ALA A 96 6.34 6.83 -7.84
C ALA A 96 5.16 6.75 -8.81
N HIS A 97 4.00 6.25 -8.38
CA HIS A 97 2.75 6.27 -9.12
C HIS A 97 2.33 7.70 -9.48
N ALA A 98 2.20 8.57 -8.47
CA ALA A 98 1.71 9.93 -8.62
C ALA A 98 2.56 10.73 -9.62
N VAL A 99 3.89 10.69 -9.47
CA VAL A 99 4.81 11.44 -10.34
C VAL A 99 5.00 10.82 -11.72
N SER A 100 4.56 9.57 -11.92
CA SER A 100 4.64 8.87 -13.21
C SER A 100 3.40 9.06 -14.09
N TYR A 101 2.40 9.80 -13.61
CA TYR A 101 1.17 10.04 -14.32
C TYR A 101 1.40 10.89 -15.58
N LEU A 102 0.58 10.66 -16.61
CA LEU A 102 0.67 11.38 -17.87
C LEU A 102 0.32 12.87 -17.69
N GLY A 103 1.21 13.76 -18.14
CA GLY A 103 1.09 15.21 -17.97
C GLY A 103 1.97 15.79 -16.86
N MET A 104 2.69 14.95 -16.11
CA MET A 104 3.78 15.37 -15.22
C MET A 104 5.14 15.29 -15.92
N PRO A 105 6.16 16.03 -15.45
CA PRO A 105 7.54 15.86 -15.91
C PRO A 105 8.01 14.41 -15.81
N ASP A 106 8.85 13.98 -16.74
CA ASP A 106 9.30 12.59 -16.83
C ASP A 106 10.02 12.14 -15.55
N PHE A 107 9.58 11.00 -15.00
CA PHE A 107 10.17 10.37 -13.82
C PHE A 107 10.94 9.10 -14.20
N ILE A 108 12.28 9.16 -14.12
CA ILE A 108 13.27 8.13 -14.50
C ILE A 108 13.29 7.82 -16.01
N THR A 109 12.12 7.50 -16.57
CA THR A 109 11.86 7.27 -18.00
C THR A 109 10.60 8.05 -18.42
N PRO A 110 10.25 8.16 -19.71
CA PRO A 110 9.04 8.86 -20.13
C PRO A 110 7.78 8.39 -19.39
N ASN A 111 6.92 9.33 -19.00
CA ASN A 111 5.69 9.01 -18.28
C ASN A 111 4.62 8.43 -19.21
N SER A 112 3.86 7.46 -18.70
CA SER A 112 2.74 6.84 -19.43
C SER A 112 1.70 6.33 -18.45
N VAL A 113 0.45 6.24 -18.90
CA VAL A 113 -0.65 5.67 -18.09
C VAL A 113 -0.31 4.25 -17.65
N ASN A 114 0.28 3.43 -18.53
CA ASN A 114 0.69 2.07 -18.21
C ASN A 114 1.75 2.02 -17.09
N LYS A 115 2.73 2.93 -17.10
CA LYS A 115 3.76 3.03 -16.05
C LYS A 115 3.13 3.37 -14.70
N ALA A 116 2.28 4.40 -14.67
CA ALA A 116 1.56 4.80 -13.47
C ALA A 116 0.67 3.65 -12.95
N SER A 117 -0.13 3.01 -13.81
CA SER A 117 -0.98 1.87 -13.43
C SER A 117 -0.17 0.68 -12.90
N THR A 118 1.02 0.43 -13.44
CA THR A 118 1.91 -0.63 -12.95
C THR A 118 2.36 -0.37 -11.52
N TYR A 119 2.79 0.86 -11.20
CA TYR A 119 3.10 1.23 -9.81
C TYR A 119 1.89 1.10 -8.89
N TRP A 120 0.70 1.53 -9.35
CA TRP A 120 -0.53 1.42 -8.57
C TRP A 120 -0.84 -0.03 -8.20
N ILE A 121 -0.74 -0.97 -9.13
CA ILE A 121 -0.96 -2.40 -8.84
C ILE A 121 0.08 -2.93 -7.85
N ILE A 122 1.36 -2.61 -8.05
CA ILE A 122 2.44 -3.05 -7.15
C ILE A 122 2.23 -2.51 -5.74
N PHE A 123 1.92 -1.22 -5.62
CA PHE A 123 1.55 -0.57 -4.35
C PHE A 123 0.42 -1.33 -3.65
N ASN A 124 -0.68 -1.63 -4.35
CA ASN A 124 -1.82 -2.36 -3.77
C ASN A 124 -1.46 -3.81 -3.35
N LEU A 125 -0.60 -4.49 -4.11
CA LEU A 125 -0.11 -5.82 -3.76
C LEU A 125 0.77 -5.78 -2.50
N ILE A 126 1.68 -4.80 -2.39
CA ILE A 126 2.49 -4.59 -1.19
C ILE A 126 1.58 -4.30 0.01
N PHE A 127 0.61 -3.40 -0.17
CA PHE A 127 -0.30 -3.02 0.90
C PHE A 127 -1.13 -4.20 1.42
N SER A 128 -1.83 -4.89 0.51
CA SER A 128 -2.68 -6.03 0.87
C SER A 128 -1.88 -7.18 1.48
N SER A 129 -0.75 -7.56 0.89
CA SER A 129 0.11 -8.63 1.42
C SER A 129 0.69 -8.28 2.78
N GLY A 130 1.10 -7.02 2.99
CA GLY A 130 1.59 -6.53 4.27
C GLY A 130 0.54 -6.54 5.37
N LEU A 131 -0.69 -6.12 5.08
CA LEU A 131 -1.81 -6.21 6.02
C LEU A 131 -2.11 -7.67 6.41
N VAL A 132 -2.16 -8.57 5.42
CA VAL A 132 -2.35 -10.00 5.65
C VAL A 132 -1.22 -10.57 6.51
N ALA A 133 0.03 -10.23 6.22
CA ALA A 133 1.18 -10.65 7.01
C ALA A 133 1.12 -10.12 8.46
N ALA A 134 0.67 -8.89 8.67
CA ALA A 134 0.50 -8.31 10.01
C ALA A 134 -0.56 -9.07 10.83
N VAL A 135 -1.66 -9.47 10.21
CA VAL A 135 -2.72 -10.29 10.85
C VAL A 135 -2.18 -11.65 11.28
N PHE A 136 -1.48 -12.36 10.39
CA PHE A 136 -0.93 -13.68 10.70
C PHE A 136 0.22 -13.63 11.72
N CYS A 137 0.97 -12.53 11.78
CA CYS A 137 2.03 -12.37 12.77
C CYS A 137 1.52 -12.07 14.18
N GLY A 138 0.36 -11.43 14.31
CA GLY A 138 -0.26 -11.11 15.59
C GLY A 138 0.62 -10.23 16.50
N SER A 139 0.27 -10.14 17.78
CA SER A 139 1.01 -9.38 18.79
C SER A 139 2.24 -10.13 19.35
N ARG A 140 2.91 -10.95 18.52
CA ARG A 140 4.10 -11.68 18.95
C ARG A 140 5.21 -10.68 19.27
N VAL A 141 5.65 -10.67 20.52
CA VAL A 141 6.76 -9.83 20.98
C VAL A 141 8.06 -10.50 20.56
N LYS A 142 8.82 -9.86 19.67
CA LYS A 142 10.14 -10.32 19.25
C LYS A 142 11.01 -9.11 18.92
N LYS A 143 12.08 -8.95 19.70
CA LYS A 143 13.10 -7.93 19.44
C LYS A 143 13.94 -8.37 18.24
N VAL A 144 13.75 -7.68 17.12
CA VAL A 144 14.57 -7.85 15.92
C VAL A 144 15.85 -7.03 16.09
N GLY A 145 17.01 -7.70 16.04
CA GLY A 145 18.31 -7.04 16.01
C GLY A 145 18.51 -6.26 14.71
N GLN A 146 19.29 -5.18 14.76
CA GLN A 146 19.61 -4.34 13.58
C GLN A 146 18.37 -3.85 12.81
N VAL A 147 17.27 -3.55 13.50
CA VAL A 147 16.03 -3.13 12.84
C VAL A 147 16.19 -1.88 11.94
N THR A 148 17.13 -0.99 12.27
CA THR A 148 17.46 0.15 11.40
C THR A 148 18.02 -0.31 10.05
N LEU A 149 18.90 -1.32 10.05
CA LEU A 149 19.42 -1.92 8.82
C LEU A 149 18.31 -2.57 8.02
N LEU A 150 17.38 -3.28 8.69
CA LEU A 150 16.23 -3.87 8.03
C LEU A 150 15.36 -2.80 7.33
N LEU A 151 15.07 -1.70 8.02
CA LEU A 151 14.29 -0.59 7.47
C LEU A 151 15.01 0.03 6.26
N THR A 152 16.30 0.34 6.39
CA THR A 152 17.06 0.95 5.29
C THR A 152 17.20 0.01 4.10
N SER A 153 17.49 -1.27 4.32
CA SER A 153 17.54 -2.27 3.26
C SER A 153 16.19 -2.44 2.57
N PHE A 154 15.08 -2.42 3.30
CA PHE A 154 13.74 -2.50 2.72
C PHE A 154 13.38 -1.27 1.89
N SER A 155 13.65 -0.06 2.41
CA SER A 155 13.45 1.18 1.64
C SER A 155 14.31 1.18 0.37
N LEU A 156 15.58 0.77 0.46
CA LEU A 156 16.47 0.69 -0.70
C LEU A 156 15.99 -0.35 -1.72
N ALA A 157 15.52 -1.51 -1.27
CA ALA A 157 14.93 -2.51 -2.14
C ALA A 157 13.67 -1.99 -2.84
N THR A 158 12.85 -1.20 -2.15
CA THR A 158 11.66 -0.55 -2.74
C THR A 158 12.07 0.47 -3.81
N LEU A 159 13.07 1.30 -3.54
CA LEU A 159 13.61 2.25 -4.53
C LEU A 159 14.23 1.53 -5.74
N ALA A 160 14.97 0.45 -5.52
CA ALA A 160 15.51 -0.38 -6.59
C ALA A 160 14.39 -0.99 -7.44
N LEU A 161 13.30 -1.45 -6.82
CA LEU A 161 12.12 -1.94 -7.52
C LEU A 161 11.45 -0.84 -8.35
N ILE A 162 11.36 0.40 -7.84
CA ILE A 162 10.84 1.54 -8.61
C ILE A 162 11.68 1.75 -9.88
N VAL A 163 13.00 1.81 -9.74
CA VAL A 163 13.91 1.97 -10.89
C VAL A 163 13.79 0.80 -11.85
N ALA A 164 13.72 -0.44 -11.34
CA ALA A 164 13.56 -1.63 -12.17
C ALA A 164 12.27 -1.60 -13.00
N VAL A 165 11.14 -1.21 -12.40
CA VAL A 165 9.87 -1.06 -13.12
C VAL A 165 9.98 0.02 -14.21
N ALA A 166 10.61 1.16 -13.92
CA ALA A 166 10.79 2.24 -14.90
C ALA A 166 11.62 1.80 -16.12
N LEU A 167 12.69 1.02 -15.89
CA LEU A 167 13.63 0.59 -16.95
C LEU A 167 13.15 -0.64 -17.72
N PHE A 168 12.44 -1.57 -17.06
CA PHE A 168 11.99 -2.83 -17.64
C PHE A 168 10.48 -2.89 -17.89
N LEU A 169 9.81 -1.74 -17.95
CA LEU A 169 8.37 -1.64 -18.21
C LEU A 169 7.91 -2.47 -19.43
N PRO A 170 8.62 -2.49 -20.58
CA PRO A 170 8.17 -3.26 -21.75
C PRO A 170 8.17 -4.78 -21.55
N VAL A 171 8.89 -5.29 -20.55
CA VAL A 171 8.94 -6.73 -20.22
C VAL A 171 7.74 -7.13 -19.35
N LEU A 172 7.15 -6.18 -18.63
CA LEU A 172 5.99 -6.41 -17.78
C LEU A 172 4.71 -6.45 -18.61
N PRO A 173 3.70 -7.25 -18.21
CA PRO A 173 2.41 -7.24 -18.89
C PRO A 173 1.77 -5.84 -18.78
N PRO A 174 1.06 -5.38 -19.82
CA PRO A 174 0.38 -4.09 -19.77
C PRO A 174 -0.71 -4.11 -18.69
N MET A 175 -0.65 -3.11 -17.82
CA MET A 175 -1.57 -2.90 -16.70
C MET A 175 -2.66 -1.87 -17.02
N TYR A 176 -2.61 -1.29 -18.22
CA TYR A 176 -3.60 -0.36 -18.74
C TYR A 176 -4.00 -0.77 -20.16
N ASN A 177 -5.32 -0.89 -20.39
CA ASN A 177 -5.89 -1.10 -21.70
C ASN A 177 -6.69 0.14 -22.11
N PRO A 178 -6.29 0.90 -23.14
CA PRO A 178 -7.01 2.11 -23.56
C PRO A 178 -8.36 1.82 -24.23
N VAL A 179 -8.67 0.56 -24.55
CA VAL A 179 -9.87 0.13 -25.31
C VAL A 179 -10.89 -0.57 -24.40
N ALA A 180 -10.55 -0.81 -23.13
CA ALA A 180 -11.43 -1.48 -22.16
C ALA A 180 -12.43 -0.52 -21.50
#